data_AF-A0A2V3IDV4-F1
#
_entry.id   AF-A0A2V3IDV4-F1
#
_cell.length_a   1.000
_cell.length_b   1.000
_cell.length_c   1.000
_cell.angle_alpha   90.00
_cell.angle_beta   90.00
_cell.angle_gamma   90.00
#
_symmetry.space_group_name_H-M   'P 1'
#
loop_
_entity.id
_entity.type
_entity.pdbx_description
1 polymer ?
#
loop_
_entity_poly.entity_id
_entity_poly.type
_entity_poly.pdbx_seq_one_letter_code
_entity_poly.pdbx_strand_id
1 'polypeptide(L)'
;MAKFPSVAVLLITFLASFVSSNGQRSQNTIERDQQAYTTLVYPRIFDSILVDRPETPVQFRALLYLNLANWNAWCNYHPTAADSFGRTRFKRPLSEHTLQNKNTATMYALLRIYESSPQSFGGADGLGGYRNLLRELNLDPDDRSQNMSTPVGIGNREGMDLARLMKIDGWNAQGDETSSDPQYAQFFADTTSYAPVNTPWRITFPFRWQPLLENNGLGFFFRQEHVVPQAGSGIAMSLSPADVRRRRVPSPYRNSFAPFGRLFRSDIRVLSSNAKKVFQRSAQLTEEKRLLAELLDNKLSGFRTKENPFGTPSIGVVIRFGILGPRLDLSLDNEIIYGLATNIAVFDAMVTVWKEKLRHDAIRPTGQTMKMLFGDRKFEVWGGPGKPNTRIRAGEWLPYIRTMPHSEYPSASSCVCRSIVEHALIFTNGRDDFPFNLTFPKGSSKIYPGQVPSEEVTLTINRLTDWDRLCAQSRLDAGVHFEPSIEAGRQLCSGIGRSAQDTVDTLLSGKSDFKFLKWLPTDVERFWEED
;
A
#
# COMPACT_ATOMS: atom_id res chain seq x y z
N MET A 1 11.85 -29.08 25.49
CA MET A 1 10.91 -29.57 24.47
C MET A 1 9.51 -29.07 24.81
N ALA A 2 9.14 -27.87 24.35
CA ALA A 2 7.76 -27.39 24.41
C ALA A 2 7.23 -27.46 22.98
N LYS A 3 6.28 -28.35 22.73
CA LYS A 3 5.51 -28.38 21.48
C LYS A 3 4.70 -27.09 21.43
N PHE A 4 4.74 -26.36 20.31
CA PHE A 4 3.73 -25.35 20.01
C PHE A 4 2.36 -26.01 20.23
N PRO A 5 1.51 -25.52 21.15
CA PRO A 5 0.20 -26.11 21.31
C PRO A 5 -0.55 -25.90 20.00
N SER A 6 -1.20 -26.96 19.54
CA SER A 6 -2.17 -26.93 18.46
C SER A 6 -3.32 -25.99 18.84
N VAL A 7 -3.15 -24.68 18.66
CA VAL A 7 -4.27 -23.74 18.57
C VAL A 7 -4.86 -23.86 17.16
N ALA A 8 -5.24 -25.09 16.84
CA ALA A 8 -6.10 -25.44 15.73
C ALA A 8 -7.51 -25.43 16.33
N VAL A 9 -8.22 -24.30 16.19
CA VAL A 9 -9.68 -24.12 16.09
C VAL A 9 -9.92 -22.62 16.30
N LEU A 10 -9.70 -21.83 15.24
CA LEU A 10 -10.45 -20.61 14.83
C LEU A 10 -9.75 -19.75 13.75
N LEU A 11 -8.55 -20.10 13.28
CA LEU A 11 -7.76 -19.26 12.35
C LEU A 11 -7.39 -19.95 11.03
N ILE A 12 -8.26 -20.82 10.51
CA ILE A 12 -8.12 -21.47 9.19
C ILE A 12 -9.28 -21.03 8.27
N THR A 13 -9.46 -19.72 8.09
CA THR A 13 -10.32 -19.18 7.02
C THR A 13 -9.55 -18.30 6.03
N PHE A 14 -8.32 -17.87 6.35
CA PHE A 14 -7.50 -17.09 5.42
C PHE A 14 -6.96 -17.93 4.24
N LEU A 15 -6.60 -19.19 4.49
CA LEU A 15 -6.07 -20.11 3.47
C LEU A 15 -7.09 -21.09 2.91
N ALA A 16 -8.21 -21.31 3.60
CA ALA A 16 -9.21 -22.30 3.19
C ALA A 16 -9.93 -21.93 1.87
N SER A 17 -9.95 -20.65 1.52
CA SER A 17 -10.56 -20.17 0.26
C SER A 17 -9.69 -20.43 -0.98
N PHE A 18 -8.42 -20.81 -0.81
CA PHE A 18 -7.46 -21.00 -1.90
C PHE A 18 -6.81 -22.39 -1.96
N VAL A 19 -7.19 -23.31 -1.08
CA VAL A 19 -6.66 -24.68 -1.06
C VAL A 19 -7.70 -25.64 -1.65
N SER A 20 -7.34 -26.26 -2.77
CA SER A 20 -8.08 -27.39 -3.32
C SER A 20 -8.21 -28.52 -2.29
N SER A 21 -9.42 -29.07 -2.19
CA SER A 21 -9.73 -30.30 -1.46
C SER A 21 -8.75 -31.44 -1.76
N ASN A 22 -8.33 -32.16 -0.70
CA ASN A 22 -7.80 -33.53 -0.69
C ASN A 22 -6.29 -33.81 -0.96
N GLY A 23 -5.39 -32.83 -0.86
CA GLY A 23 -3.93 -33.09 -0.88
C GLY A 23 -3.28 -33.05 0.51
N GLN A 24 -2.28 -33.91 0.79
CA GLN A 24 -1.37 -33.71 1.92
C GLN A 24 -0.63 -32.38 1.74
N ARG A 25 -0.59 -31.54 2.78
CA ARG A 25 0.14 -30.26 2.75
C ARG A 25 1.65 -30.52 2.65
N SER A 26 2.33 -29.80 1.75
CA SER A 26 3.80 -29.83 1.65
C SER A 26 4.46 -29.26 2.92
N GLN A 27 5.71 -29.66 3.18
CA GLN A 27 6.49 -29.10 4.30
C GLN A 27 6.66 -27.58 4.16
N ASN A 28 6.89 -27.09 2.93
CA ASN A 28 6.94 -25.67 2.62
C ASN A 28 5.64 -24.95 3.02
N THR A 29 4.48 -25.54 2.73
CA THR A 29 3.18 -24.98 3.14
C THR A 29 3.03 -24.97 4.65
N ILE A 30 3.43 -26.04 5.33
CA ILE A 30 3.37 -26.11 6.80
C ILE A 30 4.24 -25.01 7.44
N GLU A 31 5.46 -24.78 6.93
CA GLU A 31 6.35 -23.75 7.46
C GLU A 31 5.86 -22.33 7.19
N ARG A 32 5.33 -22.05 5.99
CA ARG A 32 4.70 -20.75 5.68
C ARG A 32 3.52 -20.46 6.60
N ASP A 33 2.65 -21.45 6.82
CA ASP A 33 1.48 -21.32 7.70
C ASP A 33 1.87 -21.07 9.17
N GLN A 34 3.09 -21.42 9.56
CA GLN A 34 3.64 -21.23 10.90
C GLN A 34 4.51 -19.97 11.03
N GLN A 35 4.64 -19.14 10.00
CA GLN A 35 5.42 -17.90 10.08
C GLN A 35 4.71 -16.85 10.94
N ALA A 36 5.39 -16.39 12.00
CA ALA A 36 4.80 -15.47 12.97
C ALA A 36 4.34 -14.13 12.38
N TYR A 37 5.05 -13.56 11.39
CA TYR A 37 4.66 -12.26 10.85
C TYR A 37 3.30 -12.30 10.15
N THR A 38 3.13 -13.14 9.12
CA THR A 38 1.95 -13.08 8.24
C THR A 38 0.75 -13.84 8.79
N THR A 39 0.96 -14.90 9.59
CA THR A 39 -0.15 -15.75 10.07
C THR A 39 -0.60 -15.46 11.49
N LEU A 40 0.20 -14.71 12.26
CA LEU A 40 -0.08 -14.45 13.67
C LEU A 40 -0.08 -12.96 14.02
N VAL A 41 1.06 -12.27 13.84
CA VAL A 41 1.21 -10.87 14.27
C VAL A 41 0.36 -9.94 13.40
N TYR A 42 0.50 -10.01 12.07
CA TYR A 42 -0.24 -9.11 11.18
C TYR A 42 -1.76 -9.24 11.36
N PRO A 43 -2.37 -10.45 11.30
CA PRO A 43 -3.81 -10.61 11.45
C PRO A 43 -4.36 -10.16 12.82
N ARG A 44 -3.62 -10.40 13.92
CA ARG A 44 -4.11 -10.07 15.28
C ARG A 44 -3.86 -8.63 15.68
N ILE A 45 -2.79 -8.01 15.17
CA ILE A 45 -2.36 -6.69 15.63
C ILE A 45 -2.59 -5.61 14.59
N PHE A 46 -2.15 -5.82 13.36
CA PHE A 46 -2.05 -4.76 12.36
C PHE A 46 -3.21 -4.74 11.37
N ASP A 47 -3.86 -5.87 11.13
CA ASP A 47 -4.81 -6.01 10.03
C ASP A 47 -6.00 -5.04 10.12
N SER A 48 -6.74 -5.03 11.23
CA SER A 48 -7.86 -4.09 11.43
C SER A 48 -7.39 -2.63 11.47
N ILE A 49 -6.20 -2.38 12.02
CA ILE A 49 -5.67 -1.04 12.16
C ILE A 49 -5.26 -0.48 10.79
N LEU A 50 -4.39 -1.17 10.07
CA LEU A 50 -3.83 -0.70 8.80
C LEU A 50 -4.85 -0.70 7.66
N VAL A 51 -5.87 -1.57 7.70
CA VAL A 51 -6.90 -1.63 6.67
C VAL A 51 -7.92 -0.51 6.80
N ASP A 52 -8.25 -0.11 8.04
CA ASP A 52 -9.39 0.78 8.28
C ASP A 52 -8.97 2.20 8.74
N ARG A 53 -7.73 2.44 9.18
CA ARG A 53 -7.33 3.76 9.75
C ARG A 53 -6.45 4.64 8.86
N PRO A 54 -5.23 4.24 8.44
CA PRO A 54 -4.31 5.16 7.78
C PRO A 54 -4.66 5.37 6.31
N GLU A 55 -4.30 6.55 5.80
CA GLU A 55 -4.36 6.84 4.37
C GLU A 55 -3.32 6.03 3.58
N THR A 56 -3.59 5.78 2.29
CA THR A 56 -2.82 4.83 1.46
C THR A 56 -1.29 4.97 1.53
N PRO A 57 -0.66 6.17 1.43
CA PRO A 57 0.79 6.28 1.51
C PRO A 57 1.37 5.81 2.85
N VAL A 58 0.64 6.09 3.95
CA VAL A 58 1.03 5.66 5.30
C VAL A 58 0.89 4.15 5.42
N GLN A 59 -0.16 3.55 4.84
CA GLN A 59 -0.30 2.09 4.76
C GLN A 59 0.89 1.44 4.03
N PHE A 60 1.29 1.97 2.86
CA PHE A 60 2.44 1.44 2.12
C PHE A 60 3.76 1.60 2.88
N ARG A 61 3.95 2.71 3.59
CA ARG A 61 5.08 2.89 4.49
C ARG A 61 5.10 1.83 5.60
N ALA A 62 3.97 1.61 6.26
CA ALA A 62 3.85 0.61 7.32
C ALA A 62 4.24 -0.78 6.81
N LEU A 63 3.68 -1.21 5.67
CA LEU A 63 3.98 -2.51 5.07
C LEU A 63 5.46 -2.68 4.69
N LEU A 64 6.11 -1.62 4.18
CA LEU A 64 7.53 -1.65 3.90
C LEU A 64 8.32 -1.95 5.18
N TYR A 65 8.11 -1.19 6.25
CA TYR A 65 8.86 -1.37 7.50
C TYR A 65 8.54 -2.68 8.22
N LEU A 66 7.31 -3.19 8.15
CA LEU A 66 6.98 -4.52 8.67
C LEU A 66 7.74 -5.63 7.90
N ASN A 67 7.84 -5.51 6.56
CA ASN A 67 8.59 -6.49 5.76
C ASN A 67 10.12 -6.32 5.91
N LEU A 68 10.63 -5.11 6.14
CA LEU A 68 12.04 -4.88 6.49
C LEU A 68 12.39 -5.47 7.85
N ALA A 69 11.54 -5.31 8.86
CA ALA A 69 11.75 -5.91 10.18
C ALA A 69 11.76 -7.44 10.10
N ASN A 70 10.83 -8.02 9.34
CA ASN A 70 10.84 -9.45 9.08
C ASN A 70 12.09 -9.90 8.30
N TRP A 71 12.54 -9.12 7.30
CA TRP A 71 13.76 -9.42 6.55
C TRP A 71 15.01 -9.37 7.44
N ASN A 72 15.23 -8.27 8.15
CA ASN A 72 16.41 -8.08 8.99
C ASN A 72 16.51 -9.12 10.11
N ALA A 73 15.38 -9.51 10.69
CA ALA A 73 15.35 -10.63 11.63
C ALA A 73 15.70 -11.97 10.95
N TRP A 74 15.08 -12.26 9.81
CA TRP A 74 15.26 -13.51 9.07
C TRP A 74 16.66 -13.67 8.48
N CYS A 75 17.26 -12.61 7.95
CA CYS A 75 18.51 -12.68 7.18
C CYS A 75 19.66 -13.19 8.05
N ASN A 76 19.63 -12.98 9.37
CA ASN A 76 20.59 -13.54 10.32
C ASN A 76 20.60 -15.09 10.35
N TYR A 77 19.55 -15.73 9.84
CA TYR A 77 19.38 -17.19 9.69
C TYR A 77 19.45 -17.66 8.22
N HIS A 78 19.96 -16.83 7.32
CA HIS A 78 20.22 -17.19 5.92
C HIS A 78 21.74 -17.26 5.67
N PRO A 79 22.27 -18.17 4.83
CA PRO A 79 23.72 -18.33 4.64
C PRO A 79 24.46 -17.03 4.26
N THR A 80 23.86 -16.19 3.41
CA THR A 80 24.56 -15.05 2.79
C THR A 80 23.87 -13.69 2.95
N ALA A 81 22.57 -13.65 3.25
CA ALA A 81 21.76 -12.43 3.09
C ALA A 81 22.17 -11.29 4.04
N ALA A 82 22.49 -10.11 3.55
CA ALA A 82 22.65 -8.94 4.39
C ALA A 82 21.29 -8.44 4.91
N ASP A 83 21.30 -7.80 6.07
CA ASP A 83 20.16 -6.97 6.50
C ASP A 83 20.03 -5.72 5.62
N SER A 84 18.99 -4.91 5.82
CA SER A 84 18.76 -3.68 5.06
C SER A 84 19.88 -2.64 5.19
N PHE A 85 20.82 -2.81 6.12
CA PHE A 85 21.97 -1.93 6.33
C PHE A 85 23.28 -2.52 5.78
N GLY A 86 23.25 -3.73 5.23
CA GLY A 86 24.41 -4.38 4.61
C GLY A 86 25.23 -5.25 5.56
N ARG A 87 24.73 -5.50 6.76
CA ARG A 87 25.45 -6.24 7.80
C ARG A 87 25.29 -7.74 7.60
N THR A 88 26.42 -8.43 7.68
CA THR A 88 26.53 -9.90 7.60
C THR A 88 27.29 -10.50 8.79
N ARG A 89 27.73 -9.68 9.75
CA ARG A 89 28.58 -10.13 10.88
C ARG A 89 27.84 -10.97 11.93
N PHE A 90 26.51 -10.92 11.98
CA PHE A 90 25.69 -11.56 13.02
C PHE A 90 24.98 -12.85 12.57
N LYS A 91 25.47 -13.48 11.51
CA LYS A 91 24.94 -14.77 11.04
C LYS A 91 24.97 -15.83 12.12
N ARG A 92 23.87 -16.57 12.22
CA ARG A 92 23.74 -17.70 13.13
C ARG A 92 24.24 -18.99 12.48
N PRO A 93 24.81 -19.93 13.27
CA PRO A 93 25.16 -21.27 12.77
C PRO A 93 23.95 -21.99 12.16
N LEU A 94 24.19 -22.88 11.20
CA LEU A 94 23.13 -23.63 10.50
C LEU A 94 22.19 -24.38 11.46
N SER A 95 22.70 -24.90 12.57
CA SER A 95 21.90 -25.58 13.61
C SER A 95 20.86 -24.67 14.27
N GLU A 96 21.03 -23.35 14.19
CA GLU A 96 20.12 -22.35 14.73
C GLU A 96 19.14 -21.79 13.68
N HIS A 97 19.20 -22.24 12.42
CA HIS A 97 18.29 -21.82 11.33
C HIS A 97 16.90 -22.45 11.47
N THR A 98 16.37 -22.44 12.69
CA THR A 98 15.08 -23.04 13.03
C THR A 98 13.94 -22.03 12.83
N LEU A 99 12.75 -22.54 12.55
CA LEU A 99 11.54 -21.71 12.46
C LEU A 99 11.26 -20.95 13.77
N GLN A 100 11.52 -21.58 14.92
CA GLN A 100 11.31 -20.95 16.23
C GLN A 100 12.21 -19.71 16.40
N ASN A 101 13.49 -19.81 16.02
CA ASN A 101 14.43 -18.69 16.12
C ASN A 101 14.05 -17.56 15.16
N LYS A 102 13.76 -17.90 13.88
CA LYS A 102 13.27 -16.95 12.87
C LYS A 102 12.02 -16.20 13.36
N ASN A 103 11.01 -16.93 13.85
CA ASN A 103 9.77 -16.36 14.35
C ASN A 103 9.98 -15.46 15.58
N THR A 104 10.80 -15.90 16.54
CA THR A 104 11.10 -15.13 17.74
C THR A 104 11.77 -13.82 17.37
N ALA A 105 12.83 -13.84 16.54
CA ALA A 105 13.50 -12.63 16.09
C ALA A 105 12.55 -11.67 15.36
N THR A 106 11.73 -12.19 14.44
CA THR A 106 10.74 -11.38 13.71
C THR A 106 9.74 -10.70 14.64
N MET A 107 9.20 -11.41 15.63
CA MET A 107 8.23 -10.83 16.57
C MET A 107 8.82 -9.70 17.42
N TYR A 108 10.05 -9.85 17.91
CA TYR A 108 10.70 -8.77 18.65
C TYR A 108 11.03 -7.57 17.75
N ALA A 109 11.50 -7.79 16.50
CA ALA A 109 11.76 -6.71 15.56
C ALA A 109 10.49 -5.89 15.26
N LEU A 110 9.38 -6.59 14.99
CA LEU A 110 8.07 -5.97 14.75
C LEU A 110 7.56 -5.20 15.98
N LEU A 111 7.75 -5.72 17.19
CA LEU A 111 7.40 -5.01 18.41
C LEU A 111 8.19 -3.70 18.56
N ARG A 112 9.51 -3.71 18.32
CA ARG A 112 10.35 -2.52 18.50
C ARG A 112 10.04 -1.40 17.51
N ILE A 113 9.77 -1.72 16.24
CA ILE A 113 9.33 -0.69 15.29
C ILE A 113 7.96 -0.13 15.68
N TYR A 114 7.06 -0.97 16.21
CA TYR A 114 5.74 -0.51 16.61
C TYR A 114 5.79 0.39 17.85
N GLU A 115 6.54 0.01 18.88
CA GLU A 115 6.74 0.83 20.09
C GLU A 115 7.38 2.18 19.76
N SER A 116 8.32 2.21 18.81
CA SER A 116 9.06 3.43 18.48
C SER A 116 8.32 4.37 17.53
N SER A 117 7.36 3.85 16.76
CA SER A 117 6.67 4.65 15.74
C SER A 117 5.19 4.28 15.60
N PRO A 118 4.40 4.33 16.69
CA PRO A 118 3.02 3.82 16.70
C PRO A 118 2.12 4.52 15.69
N GLN A 119 2.34 5.81 15.42
CA GLN A 119 1.57 6.57 14.42
C GLN A 119 1.75 6.05 13.00
N SER A 120 2.91 5.48 12.68
CA SER A 120 3.16 4.77 11.42
C SER A 120 2.28 3.53 11.24
N PHE A 121 1.76 3.00 12.34
CA PHE A 121 0.95 1.79 12.38
C PHE A 121 -0.48 2.08 12.87
N GLY A 122 -0.99 3.31 12.65
CA GLY A 122 -2.38 3.67 12.96
C GLY A 122 -2.68 3.91 14.45
N GLY A 123 -1.65 4.19 15.25
CA GLY A 123 -1.75 4.56 16.65
C GLY A 123 -1.28 3.46 17.61
N ALA A 124 -1.27 3.78 18.91
CA ALA A 124 -0.71 2.90 19.95
C ALA A 124 -1.65 1.79 20.44
N ASP A 125 -2.93 1.79 20.04
CA ASP A 125 -3.97 0.90 20.59
C ASP A 125 -3.62 -0.59 20.52
N GLY A 126 -2.93 -1.01 19.46
CA GLY A 126 -2.54 -2.41 19.25
C GLY A 126 -1.38 -2.89 20.12
N LEU A 127 -0.63 -1.98 20.78
CA LEU A 127 0.58 -2.35 21.55
C LEU A 127 0.25 -3.26 22.74
N GLY A 128 -0.86 -2.98 23.45
CA GLY A 128 -1.33 -3.84 24.54
C GLY A 128 -1.63 -5.26 24.06
N GLY A 129 -2.33 -5.38 22.92
CA GLY A 129 -2.61 -6.66 22.28
C GLY A 129 -1.34 -7.39 21.84
N TYR A 130 -0.35 -6.67 21.30
CA TYR A 130 0.94 -7.24 20.90
C TYR A 130 1.66 -7.84 22.11
N ARG A 131 1.76 -7.08 23.21
CA ARG A 131 2.46 -7.53 24.42
C ARG A 131 1.80 -8.76 25.03
N ASN A 132 0.46 -8.83 25.01
CA ASN A 132 -0.27 -10.02 25.43
C ASN A 132 -0.02 -11.22 24.51
N LEU A 133 0.02 -11.02 23.20
CA LEU A 133 0.37 -12.06 22.23
C LEU A 133 1.75 -12.68 22.54
N LEU A 134 2.75 -11.88 22.89
CA LEU A 134 4.07 -12.41 23.27
C LEU A 134 4.00 -13.25 24.57
N ARG A 135 3.27 -12.78 25.57
CA ARG A 135 3.07 -13.52 26.83
C ARG A 135 2.34 -14.84 26.62
N GLU A 136 1.34 -14.88 25.73
CA GLU A 136 0.64 -16.12 25.33
C GLU A 136 1.61 -17.17 24.75
N LEU A 137 2.68 -16.70 24.09
CA LEU A 137 3.74 -17.54 23.54
C LEU A 137 4.90 -17.83 24.51
N ASN A 138 4.77 -17.44 25.79
CA ASN A 138 5.81 -17.51 26.81
C ASN A 138 7.08 -16.70 26.46
N LEU A 139 6.91 -15.59 25.75
CA LEU A 139 7.95 -14.61 25.48
C LEU A 139 7.76 -13.38 26.39
N ASP A 140 8.86 -12.80 26.85
CA ASP A 140 8.83 -11.57 27.65
C ASP A 140 8.88 -10.32 26.75
N PRO A 141 7.77 -9.58 26.57
CA PRO A 141 7.76 -8.37 25.75
C PRO A 141 8.75 -7.29 26.22
N ASP A 142 9.17 -7.35 27.49
CA ASP A 142 10.08 -6.41 28.12
C ASP A 142 11.55 -6.83 28.05
N ASP A 143 11.87 -7.98 27.47
CA ASP A 143 13.26 -8.36 27.21
C ASP A 143 13.87 -7.41 26.16
N ARG A 144 14.81 -6.56 26.60
CA ARG A 144 15.56 -5.60 25.78
C ARG A 144 17.00 -6.03 25.50
N SER A 145 17.34 -7.31 25.71
CA SER A 145 18.64 -7.85 25.34
C SER A 145 18.99 -7.47 23.91
N GLN A 146 20.23 -7.04 23.67
CA GLN A 146 20.79 -6.81 22.33
C GLN A 146 21.85 -7.86 21.99
N ASN A 147 21.85 -8.99 22.70
CA ASN A 147 22.78 -10.08 22.40
C ASN A 147 22.40 -10.74 21.06
N MET A 148 23.12 -10.37 20.00
CA MET A 148 22.95 -10.89 18.64
C MET A 148 23.23 -12.41 18.51
N SER A 149 23.64 -13.09 19.58
CA SER A 149 23.68 -14.55 19.65
C SER A 149 22.35 -15.21 19.99
N THR A 150 21.29 -14.43 20.24
CA THR A 150 19.96 -14.91 20.61
C THR A 150 18.92 -14.36 19.65
N PRO A 151 17.81 -15.09 19.39
CA PRO A 151 16.75 -14.57 18.53
C PRO A 151 16.11 -13.29 19.09
N VAL A 152 15.95 -13.19 20.41
CA VAL A 152 15.42 -11.97 21.06
C VAL A 152 16.33 -10.78 20.82
N GLY A 153 17.64 -10.96 21.02
CA GLY A 153 18.62 -9.91 20.79
C GLY A 153 18.72 -9.45 19.33
N ILE A 154 18.67 -10.39 18.38
CA ILE A 154 18.56 -10.09 16.95
C ILE A 154 17.32 -9.23 16.69
N GLY A 155 16.14 -9.71 17.10
CA GLY A 155 14.89 -8.98 16.86
C GLY A 155 14.92 -7.58 17.46
N ASN A 156 15.37 -7.45 18.70
CA ASN A 156 15.50 -6.18 19.38
C ASN A 156 16.40 -5.19 18.63
N ARG A 157 17.64 -5.60 18.32
CA ARG A 157 18.61 -4.72 17.64
C ARG A 157 18.11 -4.30 16.27
N GLU A 158 17.66 -5.24 15.45
CA GLU A 158 17.18 -4.96 14.09
C GLU A 158 15.96 -4.05 14.09
N GLY A 159 15.00 -4.28 15.00
CA GLY A 159 13.82 -3.42 15.11
C GLY A 159 14.14 -2.01 15.62
N MET A 160 15.09 -1.86 16.56
CA MET A 160 15.56 -0.54 17.03
C MET A 160 16.31 0.23 15.94
N ASP A 161 17.14 -0.45 15.14
CA ASP A 161 17.85 0.15 14.03
C ASP A 161 16.90 0.61 12.91
N LEU A 162 15.88 -0.19 12.59
CA LEU A 162 14.83 0.25 11.67
C LEU A 162 14.00 1.41 12.24
N ALA A 163 13.72 1.43 13.55
CA ALA A 163 13.03 2.55 14.18
C ALA A 163 13.82 3.86 14.07
N ARG A 164 15.15 3.80 14.17
CA ARG A 164 16.02 4.97 13.93
C ARG A 164 15.91 5.44 12.48
N LEU A 165 15.91 4.53 11.51
CA LEU A 165 15.69 4.88 10.09
C LEU A 165 14.31 5.53 9.89
N MET A 166 13.25 4.99 10.49
CA MET A 166 11.90 5.56 10.43
C MET A 166 11.81 7.00 10.95
N LYS A 167 12.72 7.43 11.85
CA LYS A 167 12.75 8.79 12.39
C LYS A 167 13.29 9.79 11.37
N ILE A 168 14.20 9.37 10.50
CA ILE A 168 14.95 10.24 9.57
C ILE A 168 14.59 10.02 8.10
N ASP A 169 13.54 9.25 7.81
CA ASP A 169 13.17 8.87 6.43
C ASP A 169 12.40 9.94 5.65
N GLY A 170 12.25 11.14 6.24
CA GLY A 170 11.61 12.30 5.64
C GLY A 170 10.09 12.31 5.71
N TRP A 171 9.46 11.42 6.49
CA TRP A 171 8.00 11.33 6.57
C TRP A 171 7.35 12.21 7.63
N ASN A 172 8.15 12.75 8.55
CA ASN A 172 7.65 13.47 9.73
C ASN A 172 6.60 12.64 10.51
N ALA A 173 6.81 11.32 10.60
CA ALA A 173 5.80 10.39 11.11
C ALA A 173 5.41 10.65 12.58
N GLN A 174 6.36 11.16 13.38
CA GLN A 174 6.14 11.52 14.79
C GLN A 174 5.93 13.03 15.01
N GLY A 175 5.94 13.84 13.95
CA GLY A 175 5.67 15.28 14.06
C GLY A 175 6.86 16.11 14.56
N ASP A 176 8.02 15.50 14.77
CA ASP A 176 9.24 16.14 15.28
C ASP A 176 9.68 17.38 14.45
N GLU A 177 9.35 17.44 13.16
CA GLU A 177 9.64 18.59 12.29
C GLU A 177 8.74 19.80 12.57
N THR A 178 7.63 19.61 13.29
CA THR A 178 6.67 20.67 13.63
C THR A 178 6.81 21.17 15.06
N SER A 179 7.30 20.34 15.98
CA SER A 179 7.52 20.69 17.38
C SER A 179 8.48 19.72 18.04
N SER A 180 9.39 20.23 18.87
CA SER A 180 10.23 19.41 19.76
C SER A 180 9.48 18.90 20.99
N ASP A 181 8.33 19.51 21.32
CA ASP A 181 7.42 19.03 22.36
C ASP A 181 6.41 18.05 21.74
N PRO A 182 6.43 16.76 22.13
CA PRO A 182 5.52 15.75 21.62
C PRO A 182 4.04 16.07 21.80
N GLN A 183 3.67 16.92 22.77
CA GLN A 183 2.28 17.34 22.98
C GLN A 183 1.75 18.22 21.84
N TYR A 184 2.64 18.97 21.18
CA TYR A 184 2.31 19.89 20.09
C TYR A 184 2.76 19.37 18.71
N ALA A 185 3.38 18.20 18.66
CA ALA A 185 3.83 17.57 17.43
C ALA A 185 2.64 17.16 16.54
N GLN A 186 2.71 17.50 15.26
CA GLN A 186 1.69 17.14 14.28
C GLN A 186 2.18 15.97 13.42
N PHE A 187 1.67 14.78 13.72
CA PHE A 187 2.04 13.55 13.01
C PHE A 187 1.76 13.68 11.51
N PHE A 188 2.77 13.32 10.70
CA PHE A 188 2.72 13.36 9.23
C PHE A 188 2.47 14.74 8.62
N ALA A 189 2.55 15.82 9.41
CA ALA A 189 2.35 17.16 8.89
C ALA A 189 3.31 17.48 7.74
N ASP A 190 2.80 18.26 6.79
CA ASP A 190 3.55 18.64 5.60
C ASP A 190 4.82 19.42 5.95
N THR A 191 5.94 19.00 5.37
CA THR A 191 7.25 19.66 5.48
C THR A 191 7.69 20.33 4.17
N THR A 192 6.83 20.32 3.14
CA THR A 192 7.12 20.85 1.80
C THR A 192 6.60 22.26 1.55
N SER A 193 5.84 22.83 2.50
CA SER A 193 5.11 24.10 2.34
C SER A 193 4.10 24.08 1.19
N TYR A 194 3.56 22.92 0.84
CA TYR A 194 2.57 22.79 -0.21
C TYR A 194 1.27 23.51 0.22
N ALA A 195 0.75 24.33 -0.67
CA ALA A 195 -0.56 24.96 -0.52
C ALA A 195 -1.34 24.86 -1.83
N PRO A 196 -2.61 24.39 -1.81
CA PRO A 196 -3.43 24.34 -3.01
C PRO A 196 -3.75 25.75 -3.49
N VAL A 197 -3.67 25.97 -4.81
CA VAL A 197 -4.01 27.27 -5.43
C VAL A 197 -5.51 27.49 -5.59
N ASN A 198 -6.31 26.44 -5.39
CA ASN A 198 -7.76 26.49 -5.34
C ASN A 198 -8.25 26.31 -3.90
N THR A 199 -9.45 26.77 -3.62
CA THR A 199 -10.11 26.60 -2.31
C THR A 199 -11.27 25.60 -2.43
N PRO A 200 -11.79 25.07 -1.31
CA PRO A 200 -12.98 24.20 -1.35
C PRO A 200 -14.21 24.84 -2.00
N TRP A 201 -14.27 26.17 -2.01
CA TRP A 201 -15.41 26.92 -2.53
C TRP A 201 -15.21 27.44 -3.96
N ARG A 202 -13.96 27.58 -4.42
CA ARG A 202 -13.65 28.24 -5.69
C ARG A 202 -12.47 27.59 -6.41
N ILE A 203 -12.73 27.20 -7.65
CA ILE A 203 -11.70 26.89 -8.64
C ILE A 203 -11.29 28.20 -9.32
N THR A 204 -10.03 28.56 -9.20
CA THR A 204 -9.39 29.71 -9.88
C THR A 204 -8.46 29.21 -11.00
N PHE A 205 -7.82 28.07 -10.78
CA PHE A 205 -6.94 27.38 -11.70
C PHE A 205 -7.57 26.03 -12.09
N PRO A 206 -8.24 25.94 -13.26
CA PRO A 206 -9.11 24.81 -13.63
C PRO A 206 -8.38 23.50 -13.93
N PHE A 207 -7.06 23.53 -14.03
CA PHE A 207 -6.23 22.33 -14.21
C PHE A 207 -5.50 21.92 -12.93
N ARG A 208 -5.65 22.69 -11.85
CA ARG A 208 -4.97 22.47 -10.57
C ARG A 208 -5.90 21.80 -9.55
N TRP A 209 -5.37 21.06 -8.60
CA TRP A 209 -6.16 20.34 -7.61
C TRP A 209 -7.02 21.31 -6.80
N GLN A 210 -8.18 20.81 -6.38
CA GLN A 210 -9.09 21.53 -5.50
C GLN A 210 -9.35 20.64 -4.29
N PRO A 211 -9.01 21.09 -3.07
CA PRO A 211 -9.41 20.39 -1.85
C PRO A 211 -10.94 20.38 -1.75
N LEU A 212 -11.52 19.26 -1.33
CA LEU A 212 -12.97 19.16 -1.15
C LEU A 212 -13.39 19.52 0.27
N LEU A 213 -14.62 20.01 0.41
CA LEU A 213 -15.29 20.08 1.70
C LEU A 213 -15.94 18.73 1.98
N GLU A 214 -15.60 18.13 3.11
CA GLU A 214 -16.09 16.85 3.58
C GLU A 214 -16.80 17.02 4.92
N ASN A 215 -17.53 15.99 5.33
CA ASN A 215 -18.23 15.97 6.61
C ASN A 215 -18.31 14.55 7.17
N ASN A 216 -18.54 14.45 8.47
CA ASN A 216 -18.71 13.18 9.16
C ASN A 216 -20.17 12.68 9.20
N GLY A 217 -21.09 13.34 8.49
CA GLY A 217 -22.53 13.05 8.54
C GLY A 217 -23.24 13.47 9.83
N LEU A 218 -22.50 13.95 10.84
CA LEU A 218 -23.00 14.36 12.16
C LEU A 218 -22.98 15.89 12.34
N GLY A 219 -22.88 16.64 11.24
CA GLY A 219 -22.86 18.11 11.25
C GLY A 219 -21.47 18.74 11.39
N PHE A 220 -20.39 17.95 11.48
CA PHE A 220 -19.01 18.47 11.44
C PHE A 220 -18.48 18.47 10.01
N PHE A 221 -17.92 19.60 9.58
CA PHE A 221 -17.33 19.80 8.27
C PHE A 221 -15.84 20.08 8.38
N PHE A 222 -15.06 19.54 7.44
CA PHE A 222 -13.63 19.78 7.32
C PHE A 222 -13.26 19.86 5.85
N ARG A 223 -12.11 20.46 5.55
CA ARG A 223 -11.57 20.46 4.19
C ARG A 223 -10.46 19.43 4.06
N GLN A 224 -10.31 18.89 2.87
CA GLN A 224 -9.14 18.10 2.54
C GLN A 224 -7.87 18.96 2.55
N GLU A 225 -6.77 18.37 2.99
CA GLU A 225 -5.40 18.85 2.77
C GLU A 225 -4.67 17.73 1.99
N HIS A 226 -3.67 18.08 1.17
CA HIS A 226 -2.98 17.05 0.39
C HIS A 226 -2.27 16.09 1.35
N VAL A 227 -2.61 14.81 1.31
CA VAL A 227 -2.06 13.82 2.25
C VAL A 227 -0.57 13.60 1.99
N VAL A 228 0.23 13.72 3.05
CA VAL A 228 1.69 13.58 3.10
C VAL A 228 2.42 14.10 1.85
N PRO A 229 2.38 15.40 1.53
CA PRO A 229 3.05 15.94 0.35
C PRO A 229 4.53 15.55 0.30
N GLN A 230 5.19 15.51 1.47
CA GLN A 230 6.58 15.08 1.63
C GLN A 230 6.89 13.66 1.16
N ALA A 231 5.91 12.77 0.99
CA ALA A 231 6.14 11.38 0.56
C ALA A 231 6.84 11.27 -0.81
N GLY A 232 6.72 12.30 -1.67
CA GLY A 232 7.46 12.36 -2.95
C GLY A 232 8.97 12.58 -2.80
N SER A 233 9.42 12.95 -1.61
CA SER A 233 10.82 13.21 -1.26
C SER A 233 11.32 12.26 -0.18
N GLY A 234 10.51 11.29 0.26
CA GLY A 234 10.91 10.27 1.23
C GLY A 234 11.92 9.27 0.64
N ILE A 235 12.64 8.59 1.52
CA ILE A 235 13.71 7.64 1.16
C ILE A 235 13.15 6.45 0.38
N ALA A 236 13.37 6.40 -0.94
CA ALA A 236 13.12 5.21 -1.73
C ALA A 236 14.22 4.16 -1.51
N MET A 237 13.85 2.88 -1.48
CA MET A 237 14.74 1.79 -1.12
C MET A 237 15.62 1.33 -2.30
N SER A 238 15.00 1.13 -3.46
CA SER A 238 15.64 0.63 -4.69
C SER A 238 15.98 1.70 -5.71
N LEU A 239 15.58 2.96 -5.47
CA LEU A 239 15.80 4.08 -6.38
C LEU A 239 16.63 5.14 -5.68
N SER A 240 17.59 5.75 -6.37
CA SER A 240 18.29 6.93 -5.85
C SER A 240 17.42 8.20 -5.99
N PRO A 241 17.75 9.32 -5.29
CA PRO A 241 17.06 10.59 -5.52
C PRO A 241 17.13 11.03 -6.99
N ALA A 242 18.26 10.78 -7.64
CA ALA A 242 18.41 11.05 -9.06
C ALA A 242 17.41 10.20 -9.86
N ASP A 243 17.34 8.89 -9.63
CA ASP A 243 16.43 7.96 -10.31
C ASP A 243 14.97 8.45 -10.22
N VAL A 244 14.50 8.80 -9.03
CA VAL A 244 13.15 9.32 -8.79
C VAL A 244 12.91 10.65 -9.53
N ARG A 245 13.89 11.56 -9.57
CA ARG A 245 13.78 12.84 -10.30
C ARG A 245 13.68 12.66 -11.82
N ARG A 246 14.36 11.66 -12.41
CA ARG A 246 14.36 11.44 -13.88
C ARG A 246 13.07 10.82 -14.37
N ARG A 247 12.41 10.00 -13.55
CA ARG A 247 11.11 9.40 -13.86
C ARG A 247 10.05 10.50 -13.94
N ARG A 248 9.57 10.84 -15.12
CA ARG A 248 8.56 11.89 -15.32
C ARG A 248 7.54 11.49 -16.36
N VAL A 249 6.34 12.03 -16.23
CA VAL A 249 5.29 11.95 -17.25
C VAL A 249 4.89 13.35 -17.73
N PRO A 250 4.60 13.53 -19.03
CA PRO A 250 4.19 14.84 -19.54
C PRO A 250 2.84 15.25 -18.97
N SER A 251 2.62 16.56 -18.80
CA SER A 251 1.31 17.07 -18.40
C SER A 251 0.28 16.78 -19.49
N PRO A 252 -0.96 16.36 -19.15
CA PRO A 252 -2.04 16.25 -20.13
C PRO A 252 -2.51 17.62 -20.66
N TYR A 253 -2.07 18.72 -20.04
CA TYR A 253 -2.41 20.09 -20.42
C TYR A 253 -1.15 20.85 -20.84
N ARG A 254 -1.27 21.68 -21.89
CA ARG A 254 -0.17 22.53 -22.36
C ARG A 254 0.22 23.61 -21.35
N ASN A 255 -0.76 24.17 -20.65
CA ASN A 255 -0.51 25.13 -19.57
C ASN A 255 -1.42 24.84 -18.36
N SER A 256 -0.98 23.92 -17.50
CA SER A 256 -1.68 23.54 -16.26
C SER A 256 -1.73 24.65 -15.20
N PHE A 257 -0.94 25.71 -15.35
CA PHE A 257 -0.88 26.84 -14.41
C PHE A 257 -1.69 28.06 -14.86
N ALA A 258 -2.41 27.95 -15.98
CA ALA A 258 -3.24 29.04 -16.49
C ALA A 258 -4.50 29.26 -15.62
N PRO A 259 -4.77 30.48 -15.14
CA PRO A 259 -6.09 30.84 -14.62
C PRO A 259 -7.10 31.01 -15.79
N PHE A 260 -8.40 31.12 -15.49
CA PHE A 260 -9.47 31.22 -16.49
C PHE A 260 -9.23 32.23 -17.63
N GLY A 261 -8.62 33.38 -17.34
CA GLY A 261 -8.33 34.42 -18.33
C GLY A 261 -7.19 34.10 -19.32
N ARG A 262 -6.46 32.99 -19.14
CA ARG A 262 -5.27 32.61 -19.94
C ARG A 262 -5.31 31.17 -20.43
N LEU A 263 -6.50 30.56 -20.48
CA LEU A 263 -6.66 29.16 -20.84
C LEU A 263 -6.46 28.93 -22.34
N PHE A 264 -5.76 27.85 -22.68
CA PHE A 264 -5.84 27.31 -24.04
C PHE A 264 -7.17 26.58 -24.23
N ARG A 265 -7.91 26.94 -25.28
CA ARG A 265 -9.15 26.22 -25.67
C ARG A 265 -8.92 24.73 -25.92
N SER A 266 -7.70 24.33 -26.32
CA SER A 266 -7.32 22.92 -26.44
C SER A 266 -7.37 22.19 -25.10
N ASP A 267 -6.82 22.78 -24.04
CA ASP A 267 -6.70 22.13 -22.74
C ASP A 267 -8.08 21.95 -22.09
N ILE A 268 -8.97 22.95 -22.23
CA ILE A 268 -10.37 22.82 -21.79
C ILE A 268 -11.12 21.75 -22.59
N ARG A 269 -10.85 21.61 -23.89
CA ARG A 269 -11.44 20.51 -24.69
C ARG A 269 -10.94 19.15 -24.22
N VAL A 270 -9.65 19.01 -23.87
CA VAL A 270 -9.09 17.78 -23.30
C VAL A 270 -9.77 17.44 -21.97
N LEU A 271 -9.82 18.38 -21.02
CA LEU A 271 -10.48 18.18 -19.73
C LEU A 271 -11.98 17.86 -19.89
N SER A 272 -12.72 18.61 -20.72
CA SER A 272 -14.14 18.37 -20.99
C SER A 272 -14.39 17.01 -21.65
N SER A 273 -13.51 16.58 -22.56
CA SER A 273 -13.63 15.27 -23.21
C SER A 273 -13.47 14.14 -22.20
N ASN A 274 -12.42 14.21 -21.36
CA ASN A 274 -12.20 13.22 -20.31
C ASN A 274 -13.33 13.23 -19.26
N ALA A 275 -13.85 14.40 -18.89
CA ALA A 275 -14.97 14.51 -17.96
C ALA A 275 -16.27 13.90 -18.52
N LYS A 276 -16.54 14.02 -19.83
CA LYS A 276 -17.68 13.31 -20.45
C LYS A 276 -17.53 11.79 -20.36
N LYS A 277 -16.31 11.26 -20.52
CA LYS A 277 -16.04 9.83 -20.39
C LYS A 277 -16.26 9.33 -18.96
N VAL A 278 -16.02 10.16 -17.94
CA VAL A 278 -16.35 9.83 -16.54
C VAL A 278 -17.86 9.60 -16.38
N PHE A 279 -18.72 10.47 -16.94
CA PHE A 279 -20.16 10.24 -16.94
C PHE A 279 -20.56 8.96 -17.70
N GLN A 280 -19.97 8.74 -18.88
CA GLN A 280 -20.23 7.52 -19.67
C GLN A 280 -19.88 6.25 -18.90
N ARG A 281 -18.72 6.23 -18.21
CA ARG A 281 -18.33 5.10 -17.36
C ARG A 281 -19.26 4.94 -16.16
N SER A 282 -19.63 6.05 -15.52
CA SER A 282 -20.59 6.04 -14.42
C SER A 282 -21.92 5.41 -14.85
N ALA A 283 -22.47 5.76 -16.01
CA ALA A 283 -23.70 5.17 -16.55
C ALA A 283 -23.58 3.68 -16.93
N GLN A 284 -22.36 3.15 -17.03
CA GLN A 284 -22.06 1.76 -17.42
C GLN A 284 -21.53 0.92 -16.25
N LEU A 285 -21.73 1.37 -15.01
CA LEU A 285 -21.34 0.63 -13.81
C LEU A 285 -22.17 -0.64 -13.66
N THR A 286 -21.50 -1.79 -13.70
CA THR A 286 -22.07 -3.10 -13.36
C THR A 286 -21.79 -3.43 -11.89
N GLU A 287 -22.37 -4.51 -11.35
CA GLU A 287 -21.96 -5.02 -10.02
C GLU A 287 -20.47 -5.37 -10.01
N GLU A 288 -19.99 -6.15 -10.98
CA GLU A 288 -18.58 -6.52 -11.10
C GLU A 288 -17.63 -5.32 -11.06
N LYS A 289 -17.87 -4.28 -11.87
CA LYS A 289 -17.02 -3.07 -11.88
C LYS A 289 -16.99 -2.36 -10.54
N ARG A 290 -18.12 -2.34 -9.82
CA ARG A 290 -18.22 -1.76 -8.48
C ARG A 290 -17.45 -2.56 -7.45
N LEU A 291 -17.55 -3.89 -7.50
CA LEU A 291 -16.80 -4.78 -6.61
C LEU A 291 -15.28 -4.63 -6.82
N LEU A 292 -14.84 -4.59 -8.09
CA LEU A 292 -13.44 -4.34 -8.42
C LEU A 292 -13.00 -2.94 -7.98
N ALA A 293 -13.83 -1.91 -8.16
CA ALA A 293 -13.55 -0.55 -7.69
C ALA A 293 -13.34 -0.50 -6.17
N GLU A 294 -14.19 -1.14 -5.38
CA GLU A 294 -14.04 -1.24 -3.92
C GLU A 294 -12.82 -2.08 -3.52
N LEU A 295 -12.61 -3.24 -4.15
CA LEU A 295 -11.48 -4.12 -3.84
C LEU A 295 -10.16 -3.40 -4.05
N LEU A 296 -10.02 -2.74 -5.20
CA LEU A 296 -8.77 -2.11 -5.62
C LEU A 296 -8.62 -0.70 -5.06
N ASP A 297 -9.67 -0.15 -4.42
CA ASP A 297 -9.56 1.02 -3.55
C ASP A 297 -8.91 0.66 -2.21
N ASN A 298 -9.29 -0.47 -1.60
CA ASN A 298 -8.62 -0.96 -0.40
C ASN A 298 -7.29 -1.65 -0.73
N LYS A 299 -6.16 -1.09 -0.28
CA LYS A 299 -4.83 -1.56 -0.68
C LYS A 299 -4.39 -2.84 0.02
N LEU A 300 -5.17 -3.33 0.98
CA LEU A 300 -4.84 -4.48 1.82
C LEU A 300 -5.89 -5.59 1.70
N SER A 301 -7.16 -5.30 2.02
CA SER A 301 -8.27 -6.27 1.93
C SER A 301 -9.63 -5.57 1.96
N GLY A 302 -10.60 -6.03 1.16
CA GLY A 302 -11.98 -5.53 1.15
C GLY A 302 -13.00 -6.60 1.56
N PHE A 303 -14.30 -6.28 1.54
CA PHE A 303 -15.40 -7.27 1.64
C PHE A 303 -15.37 -8.20 2.86
N ARG A 304 -15.02 -7.66 4.03
CA ARG A 304 -15.05 -8.41 5.30
C ARG A 304 -16.49 -8.69 5.71
N THR A 305 -16.75 -9.91 6.16
CA THR A 305 -18.02 -10.30 6.80
C THR A 305 -17.76 -10.93 8.17
N LYS A 306 -18.81 -11.28 8.91
CA LYS A 306 -18.64 -12.03 10.17
C LYS A 306 -18.03 -13.41 9.91
N GLU A 307 -18.39 -14.02 8.78
CA GLU A 307 -17.96 -15.35 8.35
C GLU A 307 -16.57 -15.32 7.68
N ASN A 308 -16.21 -14.20 7.03
CA ASN A 308 -14.88 -13.94 6.50
C ASN A 308 -14.32 -12.62 7.07
N PRO A 309 -13.79 -12.63 8.31
CA PRO A 309 -13.29 -11.42 8.96
C PRO A 309 -12.05 -10.83 8.29
N PHE A 310 -11.31 -11.62 7.51
CA PHE A 310 -10.13 -11.18 6.76
C PHE A 310 -10.48 -10.60 5.38
N GLY A 311 -11.68 -10.91 4.86
CA GLY A 311 -12.21 -10.37 3.62
C GLY A 311 -11.52 -10.92 2.36
N THR A 312 -11.75 -10.25 1.24
CA THR A 312 -11.12 -10.52 -0.06
C THR A 312 -9.81 -9.74 -0.15
N PRO A 313 -8.65 -10.41 -0.35
CA PRO A 313 -7.34 -9.76 -0.29
C PRO A 313 -7.04 -8.86 -1.50
N SER A 314 -6.16 -7.87 -1.31
CA SER A 314 -5.69 -6.99 -2.40
C SER A 314 -4.71 -7.68 -3.34
N ILE A 315 -4.39 -7.05 -4.48
CA ILE A 315 -3.51 -7.58 -5.53
C ILE A 315 -2.18 -8.14 -5.02
N GLY A 316 -1.47 -7.42 -4.14
CA GLY A 316 -0.17 -7.87 -3.63
C GLY A 316 -0.29 -9.10 -2.75
N VAL A 317 -1.33 -9.14 -1.90
CA VAL A 317 -1.62 -10.26 -1.00
C VAL A 317 -2.07 -11.49 -1.80
N VAL A 318 -2.96 -11.30 -2.78
CA VAL A 318 -3.44 -12.35 -3.69
C VAL A 318 -2.26 -12.96 -4.45
N ILE A 319 -1.43 -12.15 -5.10
CA ILE A 319 -0.31 -12.68 -5.89
C ILE A 319 0.67 -13.44 -4.99
N ARG A 320 1.04 -12.87 -3.84
CA ARG A 320 1.98 -13.52 -2.92
C ARG A 320 1.43 -14.84 -2.34
N PHE A 321 0.31 -14.77 -1.63
CA PHE A 321 -0.18 -15.88 -0.80
C PHE A 321 -1.26 -16.72 -1.47
N GLY A 322 -2.09 -16.14 -2.34
CA GLY A 322 -3.17 -16.85 -3.03
C GLY A 322 -2.73 -17.52 -4.33
N ILE A 323 -1.65 -17.04 -4.95
CA ILE A 323 -1.18 -17.52 -6.25
C ILE A 323 0.21 -18.14 -6.14
N LEU A 324 1.26 -17.34 -5.98
CA LEU A 324 2.63 -17.80 -6.16
C LEU A 324 3.05 -18.78 -5.05
N GLY A 325 2.75 -18.48 -3.79
CA GLY A 325 3.04 -19.35 -2.64
C GLY A 325 2.56 -20.79 -2.86
N PRO A 326 1.25 -21.03 -3.08
CA PRO A 326 0.70 -22.35 -3.34
C PRO A 326 1.12 -22.95 -4.70
N ARG A 327 1.07 -22.17 -5.80
CA ARG A 327 1.28 -22.69 -7.16
C ARG A 327 2.74 -23.05 -7.46
N LEU A 328 3.68 -22.44 -6.77
CA LEU A 328 5.12 -22.69 -6.91
C LEU A 328 5.70 -23.45 -5.70
N ASP A 329 4.85 -23.83 -4.73
CA ASP A 329 5.25 -24.41 -3.45
C ASP A 329 6.45 -23.70 -2.81
N LEU A 330 6.38 -22.36 -2.70
CA LEU A 330 7.51 -21.55 -2.25
C LEU A 330 8.00 -21.96 -0.85
N SER A 331 9.28 -22.09 -0.60
CA SER A 331 9.76 -22.17 0.79
C SER A 331 9.40 -20.89 1.56
N LEU A 332 9.40 -20.95 2.89
CA LEU A 332 9.26 -19.74 3.72
C LEU A 332 10.29 -18.67 3.34
N ASP A 333 11.53 -19.09 3.11
CA ASP A 333 12.62 -18.21 2.71
C ASP A 333 12.32 -17.50 1.37
N ASN A 334 11.83 -18.23 0.36
CA ASN A 334 11.43 -17.65 -0.92
C ASN A 334 10.23 -16.68 -0.79
N GLU A 335 9.29 -16.97 0.12
CA GLU A 335 8.17 -16.07 0.38
C GLU A 335 8.61 -14.77 1.07
N ILE A 336 9.59 -14.83 1.99
CA ILE A 336 10.18 -13.65 2.62
C ILE A 336 10.94 -12.80 1.59
N ILE A 337 11.72 -13.44 0.72
CA ILE A 337 12.43 -12.80 -0.40
C ILE A 337 11.46 -12.07 -1.33
N TYR A 338 10.44 -12.78 -1.83
CA TYR A 338 9.39 -12.20 -2.67
C TYR A 338 8.66 -11.06 -1.96
N GLY A 339 8.37 -11.25 -0.67
CA GLY A 339 7.69 -10.29 0.19
C GLY A 339 8.41 -8.96 0.30
N LEU A 340 9.72 -8.99 0.58
CA LEU A 340 10.51 -7.77 0.68
C LEU A 340 10.56 -7.03 -0.67
N ALA A 341 10.89 -7.72 -1.75
CA ALA A 341 11.03 -7.10 -3.07
C ALA A 341 9.70 -6.46 -3.53
N THR A 342 8.56 -7.13 -3.30
CA THR A 342 7.25 -6.56 -3.62
C THR A 342 6.96 -5.28 -2.82
N ASN A 343 7.28 -5.25 -1.53
CA ASN A 343 6.98 -4.09 -0.69
C ASN A 343 7.94 -2.92 -0.95
N ILE A 344 9.19 -3.18 -1.33
CA ILE A 344 10.10 -2.17 -1.89
C ILE A 344 9.50 -1.59 -3.18
N ALA A 345 9.05 -2.45 -4.11
CA ALA A 345 8.47 -2.00 -5.37
C ALA A 345 7.23 -1.11 -5.17
N VAL A 346 6.34 -1.50 -4.26
CA VAL A 346 5.13 -0.74 -3.90
C VAL A 346 5.49 0.63 -3.31
N PHE A 347 6.42 0.66 -2.35
CA PHE A 347 6.79 1.89 -1.68
C PHE A 347 7.50 2.87 -2.62
N ASP A 348 8.46 2.39 -3.42
CA ASP A 348 9.21 3.22 -4.37
C ASP A 348 8.31 3.76 -5.50
N ALA A 349 7.32 2.96 -5.92
CA ALA A 349 6.27 3.38 -6.84
C ALA A 349 5.45 4.53 -6.22
N MET A 350 5.08 4.42 -4.94
CA MET A 350 4.38 5.47 -4.20
C MET A 350 5.22 6.75 -4.08
N VAL A 351 6.52 6.68 -3.72
CA VAL A 351 7.42 7.84 -3.68
C VAL A 351 7.47 8.52 -5.06
N THR A 352 7.64 7.72 -6.11
CA THR A 352 7.75 8.22 -7.49
C THR A 352 6.48 8.94 -7.95
N VAL A 353 5.31 8.38 -7.67
CA VAL A 353 4.01 8.97 -8.07
C VAL A 353 3.62 10.16 -7.21
N TRP A 354 3.93 10.17 -5.90
CA TRP A 354 3.64 11.35 -5.04
C TRP A 354 4.43 12.58 -5.50
N LYS A 355 5.68 12.40 -5.92
CA LYS A 355 6.47 13.48 -6.51
C LYS A 355 5.82 14.04 -7.78
N GLU A 356 5.33 13.19 -8.68
CA GLU A 356 4.63 13.67 -9.89
C GLU A 356 3.28 14.30 -9.57
N LYS A 357 2.55 13.76 -8.58
CA LYS A 357 1.29 14.33 -8.10
C LYS A 357 1.46 15.76 -7.61
N LEU A 358 2.48 16.05 -6.82
CA LEU A 358 2.76 17.43 -6.42
C LEU A 358 3.23 18.30 -7.59
N ARG A 359 4.08 17.78 -8.46
CA ARG A 359 4.60 18.54 -9.62
C ARG A 359 3.49 18.97 -10.58
N HIS A 360 2.52 18.10 -10.82
CA HIS A 360 1.39 18.40 -11.69
C HIS A 360 0.27 19.12 -10.96
N ASP A 361 0.07 18.77 -9.69
CA ASP A 361 -1.00 19.24 -8.82
C ASP A 361 -2.34 19.26 -9.58
N ALA A 362 -2.69 18.17 -10.26
CA ALA A 362 -3.76 18.17 -11.26
C ALA A 362 -5.17 18.07 -10.63
N ILE A 363 -6.14 18.71 -11.30
CA ILE A 363 -7.57 18.70 -10.96
C ILE A 363 -8.18 17.28 -11.02
N ARG A 364 -9.11 16.99 -10.11
CA ARG A 364 -9.83 15.71 -10.00
C ARG A 364 -11.19 15.74 -10.71
N PRO A 365 -11.74 14.59 -11.14
CA PRO A 365 -13.14 14.46 -11.53
C PRO A 365 -14.07 14.54 -10.31
N THR A 366 -14.50 15.75 -9.95
CA THR A 366 -15.41 16.00 -8.81
C THR A 366 -16.65 16.75 -9.29
N GLY A 367 -17.71 16.78 -8.48
CA GLY A 367 -18.91 17.59 -8.77
C GLY A 367 -18.57 19.05 -9.08
N GLN A 368 -17.62 19.67 -8.36
CA GLN A 368 -17.17 21.04 -8.67
C GLN A 368 -16.52 21.14 -10.06
N THR A 369 -15.64 20.21 -10.42
CA THR A 369 -15.03 20.15 -11.76
C THR A 369 -16.09 19.96 -12.84
N MET A 370 -17.06 19.07 -12.60
CA MET A 370 -18.16 18.82 -13.53
C MET A 370 -19.06 20.06 -13.71
N LYS A 371 -19.40 20.76 -12.61
CA LYS A 371 -20.15 22.02 -12.63
C LYS A 371 -19.39 23.10 -13.39
N MET A 372 -18.08 23.23 -13.15
CA MET A 372 -17.23 24.19 -13.86
C MET A 372 -17.26 23.97 -15.38
N LEU A 373 -17.24 22.72 -15.83
CA LEU A 373 -17.18 22.39 -17.25
C LEU A 373 -18.55 22.44 -17.96
N PHE A 374 -19.63 22.11 -17.25
CA PHE A 374 -20.92 21.84 -17.89
C PHE A 374 -22.11 22.61 -17.31
N GLY A 375 -21.93 23.37 -16.22
CA GLY A 375 -23.01 24.12 -15.57
C GLY A 375 -24.19 23.23 -15.17
N ASP A 376 -25.40 23.67 -15.54
CA ASP A 376 -26.65 22.99 -15.22
C ASP A 376 -27.02 21.83 -16.16
N ARG A 377 -26.14 21.51 -17.12
CA ARG A 377 -26.39 20.40 -18.04
C ARG A 377 -26.53 19.09 -17.27
N LYS A 378 -27.50 18.27 -17.69
CA LYS A 378 -27.76 16.97 -17.09
C LYS A 378 -27.13 15.83 -17.88
N PHE A 379 -26.49 14.91 -17.17
CA PHE A 379 -25.86 13.71 -17.72
C PHE A 379 -26.50 12.47 -17.15
N GLU A 380 -26.56 11.42 -17.96
CA GLU A 380 -26.96 10.09 -17.51
C GLU A 380 -25.84 9.47 -16.70
N VAL A 381 -26.18 8.90 -15.55
CA VAL A 381 -25.27 8.24 -14.61
C VAL A 381 -25.97 7.06 -13.96
N TRP A 382 -25.20 6.19 -13.31
CA TRP A 382 -25.77 5.08 -12.56
C TRP A 382 -26.67 5.56 -11.41
N GLY A 383 -27.87 4.99 -11.31
CA GLY A 383 -28.94 5.46 -10.42
C GLY A 383 -28.98 4.83 -9.02
N GLY A 384 -28.06 3.93 -8.69
CA GLY A 384 -28.08 3.17 -7.44
C GLY A 384 -28.43 1.69 -7.63
N PRO A 385 -28.26 0.84 -6.59
CA PRO A 385 -28.55 -0.60 -6.68
C PRO A 385 -30.02 -0.84 -7.03
N GLY A 386 -30.28 -1.73 -7.99
CA GLY A 386 -31.64 -2.08 -8.45
C GLY A 386 -32.40 -0.94 -9.16
N LYS A 387 -31.76 0.20 -9.43
CA LYS A 387 -32.38 1.36 -10.07
C LYS A 387 -31.88 1.53 -11.51
N PRO A 388 -32.73 1.99 -12.44
CA PRO A 388 -32.27 2.39 -13.76
C PRO A 388 -31.32 3.58 -13.64
N ASN A 389 -30.54 3.82 -14.70
CA ASN A 389 -29.75 5.04 -14.82
C ASN A 389 -30.64 6.28 -14.66
N THR A 390 -30.07 7.34 -14.09
CA THR A 390 -30.75 8.59 -13.79
C THR A 390 -30.03 9.77 -14.42
N ARG A 391 -30.73 10.90 -14.58
CA ARG A 391 -30.15 12.14 -15.10
C ARG A 391 -30.03 13.19 -14.01
N ILE A 392 -28.79 13.52 -13.64
CA ILE A 392 -28.47 14.52 -12.62
C ILE A 392 -27.75 15.72 -13.23
N ARG A 393 -27.79 16.89 -12.57
CA ARG A 393 -26.96 18.03 -13.01
C ARG A 393 -25.49 17.66 -12.84
N ALA A 394 -24.63 18.16 -13.72
CA ALA A 394 -23.21 17.85 -13.70
C ALA A 394 -22.57 18.08 -12.31
N GLY A 395 -22.94 19.18 -11.65
CA GLY A 395 -22.44 19.52 -10.32
C GLY A 395 -22.94 18.68 -9.15
N GLU A 396 -24.01 17.92 -9.34
CA GLU A 396 -24.59 17.02 -8.33
C GLU A 396 -23.97 15.62 -8.38
N TRP A 397 -23.16 15.33 -9.40
CA TRP A 397 -22.54 14.03 -9.56
C TRP A 397 -21.44 13.79 -8.53
N LEU A 398 -21.46 12.59 -7.96
CA LEU A 398 -20.42 12.08 -7.08
C LEU A 398 -19.79 10.83 -7.71
N PRO A 399 -18.46 10.65 -7.58
CA PRO A 399 -17.81 9.40 -7.93
C PRO A 399 -18.31 8.24 -7.07
N TYR A 400 -18.20 7.01 -7.58
CA TYR A 400 -18.60 5.81 -6.83
C TYR A 400 -17.75 5.61 -5.58
N ILE A 401 -16.43 5.86 -5.70
CA ILE A 401 -15.49 5.86 -4.57
C ILE A 401 -15.23 7.30 -4.14
N ARG A 402 -15.09 7.54 -2.82
CA ARG A 402 -14.68 8.83 -2.24
C ARG A 402 -13.42 9.35 -2.95
N THR A 403 -13.42 10.64 -3.31
CA THR A 403 -12.21 11.27 -3.85
C THR A 403 -11.19 11.47 -2.74
N MET A 404 -10.05 10.77 -2.84
CA MET A 404 -8.97 10.84 -1.85
C MET A 404 -8.28 12.22 -1.83
N PRO A 405 -7.77 12.66 -0.67
CA PRO A 405 -7.25 14.01 -0.45
C PRO A 405 -5.84 14.19 -1.03
N HIS A 406 -5.71 14.10 -2.34
CA HIS A 406 -4.47 14.37 -3.09
C HIS A 406 -4.77 14.66 -4.55
N SER A 407 -3.80 15.22 -5.27
CA SER A 407 -3.97 15.58 -6.68
C SER A 407 -4.16 14.35 -7.60
N GLU A 408 -4.73 14.59 -8.78
CA GLU A 408 -5.20 13.54 -9.70
C GLU A 408 -4.05 12.82 -10.41
N TYR A 409 -3.10 13.54 -10.98
CA TYR A 409 -2.25 12.99 -12.04
C TYR A 409 -0.81 12.74 -11.58
N PRO A 410 -0.22 11.56 -11.87
CA PRO A 410 -0.85 10.38 -12.46
C PRO A 410 -1.51 9.47 -11.40
N SER A 411 -2.16 8.39 -11.84
CA SER A 411 -2.83 7.43 -10.95
C SER A 411 -1.83 6.62 -10.14
N ALA A 412 -1.87 6.77 -8.80
CA ALA A 412 -1.02 6.01 -7.89
C ALA A 412 -1.34 4.52 -7.91
N SER A 413 -2.62 4.13 -7.93
CA SER A 413 -3.00 2.71 -7.99
C SER A 413 -2.51 2.06 -9.28
N SER A 414 -2.59 2.75 -10.41
CA SER A 414 -2.09 2.23 -11.69
C SER A 414 -0.57 2.05 -11.69
N CYS A 415 0.16 2.98 -11.08
CA CYS A 415 1.61 2.89 -10.89
C CYS A 415 1.98 1.70 -9.98
N VAL A 416 1.36 1.58 -8.81
CA VAL A 416 1.66 0.53 -7.82
C VAL A 416 1.31 -0.86 -8.34
N CYS A 417 0.11 -1.05 -8.92
CA CYS A 417 -0.29 -2.33 -9.48
C CYS A 417 0.63 -2.80 -10.61
N ARG A 418 1.10 -1.85 -11.45
CA ARG A 418 2.10 -2.15 -12.47
C ARG A 418 3.39 -2.68 -11.85
N SER A 419 3.89 -2.04 -10.79
CA SER A 419 5.13 -2.47 -10.13
C SER A 419 4.99 -3.83 -9.43
N ILE A 420 3.83 -4.14 -8.82
CA ILE A 420 3.57 -5.45 -8.22
C ILE A 420 3.58 -6.56 -9.28
N VAL A 421 2.85 -6.38 -10.38
CA VAL A 421 2.74 -7.40 -11.44
C VAL A 421 4.06 -7.53 -12.20
N GLU A 422 4.76 -6.43 -12.47
CA GLU A 422 6.11 -6.47 -13.05
C GLU A 422 7.08 -7.29 -12.18
N HIS A 423 7.09 -7.05 -10.86
CA HIS A 423 7.89 -7.85 -9.94
C HIS A 423 7.51 -9.34 -9.97
N ALA A 424 6.21 -9.65 -9.95
CA ALA A 424 5.72 -11.02 -10.04
C ALA A 424 6.22 -11.73 -11.32
N LEU A 425 6.15 -11.06 -12.47
CA LEU A 425 6.65 -11.59 -13.74
C LEU A 425 8.17 -11.78 -13.72
N ILE A 426 8.93 -10.92 -13.06
CA ILE A 426 10.39 -11.09 -12.94
C ILE A 426 10.69 -12.34 -12.10
N PHE A 427 10.03 -12.46 -10.95
CA PHE A 427 10.18 -13.60 -10.03
C PHE A 427 9.83 -14.94 -10.70
N THR A 428 8.86 -14.94 -11.60
CA THR A 428 8.41 -16.14 -12.32
C THR A 428 9.08 -16.34 -13.68
N ASN A 429 10.18 -15.63 -13.97
CA ASN A 429 10.89 -15.69 -15.25
C ASN A 429 10.00 -15.44 -16.47
N GLY A 430 9.05 -14.51 -16.34
CA GLY A 430 8.12 -14.09 -17.38
C GLY A 430 6.83 -14.90 -17.45
N ARG A 431 6.64 -15.89 -16.59
CA ARG A 431 5.40 -16.68 -16.56
C ARG A 431 4.24 -15.85 -16.04
N ASP A 432 3.17 -15.76 -16.82
CA ASP A 432 2.00 -14.90 -16.57
C ASP A 432 0.69 -15.69 -16.37
N ASP A 433 0.65 -16.98 -16.74
CA ASP A 433 -0.53 -17.85 -16.77
C ASP A 433 -0.85 -18.46 -15.41
N PHE A 434 -1.21 -17.61 -14.46
CA PHE A 434 -1.65 -18.02 -13.12
C PHE A 434 -3.14 -17.72 -12.91
N PRO A 435 -4.05 -18.62 -13.34
CA PRO A 435 -5.48 -18.39 -13.17
C PRO A 435 -5.89 -18.50 -11.69
N PHE A 436 -6.67 -17.53 -11.21
CA PHE A 436 -7.22 -17.52 -9.85
C PHE A 436 -8.62 -16.91 -9.83
N ASN A 437 -9.35 -17.21 -8.75
CA ASN A 437 -10.70 -16.71 -8.54
C ASN A 437 -10.74 -15.70 -7.40
N LEU A 438 -11.59 -14.69 -7.55
CA LEU A 438 -11.98 -13.78 -6.48
C LEU A 438 -13.46 -13.92 -6.23
N THR A 439 -13.80 -14.25 -5.00
CA THR A 439 -15.20 -14.40 -4.58
C THR A 439 -15.59 -13.21 -3.71
N PHE A 440 -16.74 -12.65 -4.02
CA PHE A 440 -17.38 -11.54 -3.32
C PHE A 440 -18.70 -12.04 -2.75
N PRO A 441 -18.81 -12.22 -1.42
CA PRO A 441 -20.03 -12.72 -0.80
C PRO A 441 -21.22 -11.80 -1.07
N LYS A 442 -22.43 -12.35 -1.16
CA LYS A 442 -23.67 -11.57 -1.27
C LYS A 442 -23.75 -10.47 -0.20
N GLY A 443 -24.06 -9.25 -0.63
CA GLY A 443 -24.27 -8.10 0.26
C GLY A 443 -23.01 -7.58 0.98
N SER A 444 -21.80 -7.99 0.57
CA SER A 444 -20.53 -7.67 1.24
C SER A 444 -19.94 -6.28 0.95
N SER A 445 -20.54 -5.49 0.05
CA SER A 445 -20.09 -4.12 -0.25
C SER A 445 -20.09 -3.25 1.01
N LYS A 446 -19.03 -2.46 1.20
CA LYS A 446 -18.97 -1.47 2.30
C LYS A 446 -19.82 -0.23 1.97
N ILE A 447 -20.04 0.05 0.68
CA ILE A 447 -20.78 1.24 0.22
C ILE A 447 -22.29 0.95 0.20
N TYR A 448 -22.69 -0.26 -0.20
CA TYR A 448 -24.09 -0.70 -0.26
C TYR A 448 -24.28 -2.03 0.50
N PRO A 449 -24.12 -2.03 1.84
CA PRO A 449 -24.18 -3.24 2.64
C PRO A 449 -25.55 -3.93 2.52
N GLY A 450 -25.53 -5.25 2.39
CA GLY A 450 -26.73 -6.09 2.22
C GLY A 450 -27.39 -6.01 0.84
N GLN A 451 -26.93 -5.11 -0.04
CA GLN A 451 -27.52 -4.90 -1.38
C GLN A 451 -26.59 -5.30 -2.51
N VAL A 452 -25.28 -5.03 -2.37
CA VAL A 452 -24.27 -5.31 -3.40
C VAL A 452 -23.21 -6.25 -2.83
N PRO A 453 -22.81 -7.31 -3.56
CA PRO A 453 -23.52 -7.82 -4.73
C PRO A 453 -24.87 -8.44 -4.36
N SER A 454 -25.82 -8.43 -5.30
CA SER A 454 -27.17 -8.97 -5.10
C SER A 454 -27.19 -10.49 -4.86
N GLU A 455 -26.17 -11.18 -5.37
CA GLU A 455 -25.83 -12.58 -5.15
C GLU A 455 -24.31 -12.73 -4.99
N GLU A 456 -23.82 -13.93 -4.65
CA GLU A 456 -22.36 -14.15 -4.62
C GLU A 456 -21.79 -14.02 -6.03
N VAL A 457 -20.71 -13.24 -6.19
CA VAL A 457 -20.03 -13.05 -7.48
C VAL A 457 -18.64 -13.66 -7.38
N THR A 458 -18.30 -14.51 -8.34
CA THR A 458 -16.94 -15.03 -8.51
C THR A 458 -16.36 -14.57 -9.84
N LEU A 459 -15.20 -13.91 -9.79
CA LEU A 459 -14.46 -13.45 -10.96
C LEU A 459 -13.23 -14.32 -11.17
N THR A 460 -13.05 -14.86 -12.38
CA THR A 460 -11.83 -15.58 -12.77
C THR A 460 -10.88 -14.65 -13.49
N ILE A 461 -9.65 -14.56 -13.02
CA ILE A 461 -8.56 -13.81 -13.64
C ILE A 461 -7.53 -14.80 -14.14
N ASN A 462 -7.25 -14.80 -15.44
CA ASN A 462 -6.42 -15.82 -16.08
C ASN A 462 -4.93 -15.51 -16.04
N ARG A 463 -4.57 -14.22 -16.02
CA ARG A 463 -3.18 -13.75 -16.10
C ARG A 463 -2.89 -12.69 -15.06
N LEU A 464 -1.63 -12.62 -14.60
CA LEU A 464 -1.19 -11.55 -13.70
C LEU A 464 -1.28 -10.18 -14.40
N THR A 465 -0.98 -10.12 -15.70
CA THR A 465 -1.12 -8.89 -16.51
C THR A 465 -2.56 -8.40 -16.66
N ASP A 466 -3.54 -9.30 -16.66
CA ASP A 466 -4.96 -8.90 -16.63
C ASP A 466 -5.31 -8.21 -15.31
N TRP A 467 -4.68 -8.64 -14.21
CA TRP A 467 -4.88 -8.06 -12.89
C TRP A 467 -4.33 -6.63 -12.77
N ASP A 468 -3.15 -6.34 -13.34
CA ASP A 468 -2.63 -4.96 -13.53
C ASP A 468 -3.65 -4.10 -14.29
N ARG A 469 -4.15 -4.60 -15.43
CA ARG A 469 -5.12 -3.88 -16.27
C ARG A 469 -6.43 -3.59 -15.51
N LEU A 470 -6.97 -4.57 -14.79
CA LEU A 470 -8.18 -4.43 -14.00
C LEU A 470 -7.99 -3.44 -12.85
N CYS A 471 -6.85 -3.49 -12.15
CA CYS A 471 -6.48 -2.48 -11.17
C CYS A 471 -6.53 -1.07 -11.74
N ALA A 472 -5.92 -0.88 -12.90
CA ALA A 472 -5.86 0.42 -13.56
C ALA A 472 -7.25 0.91 -14.02
N GLN A 473 -8.06 0.05 -14.64
CA GLN A 473 -9.41 0.38 -15.10
C GLN A 473 -10.40 0.67 -13.97
N SER A 474 -10.26 -0.02 -12.83
CA SER A 474 -11.14 0.17 -11.66
C SER A 474 -11.19 1.63 -11.19
N ARG A 475 -10.11 2.39 -11.38
CA ARG A 475 -10.01 3.80 -10.97
C ARG A 475 -10.83 4.73 -11.85
N LEU A 476 -11.02 4.36 -13.11
CA LEU A 476 -11.87 5.07 -14.05
C LEU A 476 -13.34 4.73 -13.80
N ASP A 477 -13.63 3.46 -13.52
CA ASP A 477 -14.97 3.01 -13.19
C ASP A 477 -15.44 3.60 -11.84
N ALA A 478 -14.54 3.69 -10.86
CA ALA A 478 -14.75 4.40 -9.60
C ALA A 478 -15.04 5.90 -9.76
N GLY A 479 -14.75 6.49 -10.92
CA GLY A 479 -14.96 7.91 -11.21
C GLY A 479 -13.92 8.85 -10.60
N VAL A 480 -12.77 8.35 -10.13
CA VAL A 480 -11.79 9.15 -9.34
C VAL A 480 -10.55 9.59 -10.13
N HIS A 481 -10.44 9.15 -11.39
CA HIS A 481 -9.34 9.47 -12.30
C HIS A 481 -9.85 9.73 -13.73
N PHE A 482 -9.07 10.48 -14.50
CA PHE A 482 -9.25 10.63 -15.94
C PHE A 482 -8.40 9.59 -16.71
N GLU A 483 -8.85 9.20 -17.91
CA GLU A 483 -8.19 8.17 -18.72
C GLU A 483 -6.67 8.35 -18.92
N PRO A 484 -6.14 9.56 -19.23
CA PRO A 484 -4.70 9.75 -19.40
C PRO A 484 -3.87 9.42 -18.14
N SER A 485 -4.48 9.48 -16.96
CA SER A 485 -3.83 9.26 -15.67
C SER A 485 -3.41 7.80 -15.46
N ILE A 486 -4.13 6.87 -16.11
CA ILE A 486 -3.91 5.43 -16.00
C ILE A 486 -2.60 5.05 -16.69
N GLU A 487 -2.50 5.31 -18.00
CA GLU A 487 -1.31 4.94 -18.75
C GLU A 487 -0.06 5.69 -18.27
N ALA A 488 -0.21 6.96 -17.89
CA ALA A 488 0.87 7.72 -17.28
C ALA A 488 1.38 7.07 -15.99
N GLY A 489 0.49 6.58 -15.12
CA GLY A 489 0.88 5.86 -13.91
C GLY A 489 1.69 4.60 -14.22
N ARG A 490 1.26 3.80 -15.20
CA ARG A 490 1.97 2.58 -15.62
C ARG A 490 3.34 2.89 -16.21
N GLN A 491 3.44 3.90 -17.07
CA GLN A 491 4.70 4.33 -17.67
C GLN A 491 5.70 4.84 -16.63
N LEU A 492 5.23 5.67 -15.70
CA LEU A 492 6.07 6.27 -14.66
C LEU A 492 6.78 5.20 -13.81
N CYS A 493 6.07 4.12 -13.48
CA CYS A 493 6.49 3.10 -12.53
C CYS A 493 6.97 1.80 -13.17
N SER A 494 7.09 1.79 -14.51
CA SER A 494 7.76 0.73 -15.26
C SER A 494 9.24 0.60 -14.85
N GLY A 495 9.71 -0.63 -14.69
CA GLY A 495 11.06 -0.98 -14.23
C GLY A 495 11.30 -0.83 -12.72
N ILE A 496 10.32 -0.37 -11.93
CA ILE A 496 10.48 -0.30 -10.47
C ILE A 496 10.46 -1.70 -9.85
N GLY A 497 9.63 -2.62 -10.37
CA GLY A 497 9.61 -4.01 -9.91
C GLY A 497 10.96 -4.70 -10.11
N ARG A 498 11.67 -4.39 -11.21
CA ARG A 498 13.04 -4.84 -11.46
C ARG A 498 14.04 -4.25 -10.47
N SER A 499 14.02 -2.94 -10.30
CA SER A 499 14.93 -2.26 -9.35
C SER A 499 14.80 -2.84 -7.93
N ALA A 500 13.57 -3.17 -7.53
CA ALA A 500 13.29 -3.80 -6.25
C ALA A 500 13.85 -5.22 -6.15
N GLN A 501 13.65 -6.06 -7.17
CA GLN A 501 14.26 -7.40 -7.23
C GLN A 501 15.79 -7.31 -7.18
N ASP A 502 16.41 -6.44 -7.99
CA ASP A 502 17.87 -6.27 -8.03
C ASP A 502 18.43 -5.85 -6.66
N THR A 503 17.68 -5.04 -5.90
CA THR A 503 18.03 -4.63 -4.54
C THR A 503 18.01 -5.81 -3.58
N VAL A 504 16.98 -6.66 -3.66
CA VAL A 504 16.87 -7.87 -2.83
C VAL A 504 17.91 -8.92 -3.22
N ASP A 505 18.22 -9.08 -4.51
CA ASP A 505 19.29 -9.96 -4.97
C ASP A 505 20.66 -9.51 -4.46
N THR A 506 20.90 -8.19 -4.41
CA THR A 506 22.10 -7.60 -3.81
C THR A 506 22.18 -7.94 -2.33
N LEU A 507 21.09 -7.76 -1.58
CA LEU A 507 20.99 -8.16 -0.17
C LEU A 507 21.24 -9.66 -0.01
N LEU A 508 20.62 -10.53 -0.82
CA LEU A 508 20.82 -11.97 -0.78
C LEU A 508 22.28 -12.39 -0.99
N SER A 509 23.01 -11.65 -1.83
CA SER A 509 24.43 -11.89 -2.08
C SER A 509 25.36 -11.41 -0.94
N GLY A 510 24.81 -10.82 0.12
CA GLY A 510 25.57 -10.31 1.26
C GLY A 510 26.29 -8.99 1.01
N LYS A 511 25.86 -8.22 0.00
CA LYS A 511 26.48 -6.95 -0.41
C LYS A 511 25.70 -5.74 0.11
N SER A 512 26.38 -4.59 0.15
CA SER A 512 25.89 -3.35 0.77
C SER A 512 25.72 -2.14 -0.17
N ASP A 513 25.64 -2.34 -1.50
CA ASP A 513 25.45 -1.25 -2.46
C ASP A 513 23.97 -0.82 -2.51
N PHE A 514 23.57 0.02 -1.54
CA PHE A 514 22.19 0.46 -1.42
C PHE A 514 21.99 1.88 -1.92
N LYS A 515 21.01 2.02 -2.82
CA LYS A 515 20.60 3.33 -3.33
C LYS A 515 19.89 4.18 -2.28
N PHE A 516 19.23 3.58 -1.29
CA PHE A 516 18.53 4.32 -0.24
C PHE A 516 19.50 5.19 0.59
N LEU A 517 20.74 4.74 0.78
CA LEU A 517 21.77 5.52 1.49
C LEU A 517 22.06 6.88 0.83
N LYS A 518 21.82 7.01 -0.48
CA LYS A 518 21.99 8.26 -1.24
C LYS A 518 20.90 9.30 -0.93
N TRP A 519 19.86 8.94 -0.21
CA TRP A 519 18.83 9.87 0.25
C TRP A 519 19.13 10.49 1.60
N LEU A 520 19.96 9.81 2.40
CA LEU A 520 20.25 10.29 3.74
C LEU A 520 21.09 11.57 3.68
N PRO A 521 20.92 12.49 4.65
CA PRO A 521 21.81 13.63 4.82
C PRO A 521 23.28 13.19 4.93
N THR A 522 24.20 14.02 4.46
CA THR A 522 25.65 13.70 4.47
C THR A 522 26.24 13.59 5.87
N ASP A 523 25.62 14.26 6.83
CA ASP A 523 25.97 14.35 8.25
C ASP A 523 25.15 13.40 9.14
N VAL A 524 24.34 12.51 8.53
CA VAL A 524 23.60 11.51 9.28
C VAL A 524 24.54 10.60 10.07
N GLU A 525 24.26 10.41 11.35
CA GLU A 525 24.91 9.38 12.14
C GLU A 525 24.56 8.01 11.55
N ARG A 526 25.58 7.30 11.07
CA ARG A 526 25.42 5.94 10.52
C ARG A 526 25.43 4.93 11.65
N PHE A 527 24.37 4.94 12.46
CA PHE A 527 24.22 4.08 13.64
C PHE A 527 24.33 2.56 13.35
N TRP A 528 24.23 2.15 12.08
CA TRP A 528 24.44 0.76 11.65
C TRP A 528 25.92 0.42 11.38
N GLU A 529 26.78 1.42 11.18
CA GLU A 529 28.24 1.24 11.10
C GLU A 529 28.86 1.08 12.49
N GLU A 530 28.20 1.59 13.52
CA GLU A 530 28.57 1.40 14.93
C GLU A 530 28.13 0.01 15.43
N ASP A 531 29.12 -0.77 15.88
CA ASP A 531 29.12 -2.09 16.53
C ASP A 531 28.34 -3.26 15.95
#